data_AF-A0A934EBM8-F1
#
_entry.id   AF-A0A934EBM8-F1
#
_cell.length_a   1.000
_cell.length_b   1.000
_cell.length_c   1.000
_cell.angle_alpha   90.00
_cell.angle_beta   90.00
_cell.angle_gamma   90.00
#
_symmetry.space_group_name_H-M   'P 1'
#
loop_
_entity.id
_entity.type
_entity.pdbx_description
1 polymer ?
#
loop_
_entity_poly.entity_id
_entity_poly.type
_entity_poly.pdbx_seq_one_letter_code
_entity_poly.pdbx_strand_id
1 'polypeptide(L)'
;MQNFFIAISSVLALISYIVYAIAILKGEAKPHRTTRFVIVVIASLAFSALVASASTVAIWLIGSMTLGSIIIFLLSLKYGMGGFSKIDILCLFVSLGGIVAWKLTANPLFGIIASIAADLAGQIPMLIKTYKYPESEVWTFYALDVLAAIASLLAIQQWSFQELAYPLYITFLDFTVVLLILRKR
;
A
#
# COMPACT_ATOMS: atom_id res chain seq x y z
N MET A 1 8.56 16.89 -18.36
CA MET A 1 9.27 15.85 -17.57
C MET A 1 8.35 15.24 -16.50
N GLN A 2 7.54 16.02 -15.78
CA GLN A 2 6.54 15.51 -14.80
C GLN A 2 5.68 14.35 -15.33
N ASN A 3 4.98 14.53 -16.45
CA ASN A 3 4.07 13.51 -17.00
C ASN A 3 4.76 12.18 -17.32
N PHE A 4 6.05 12.22 -17.68
CA PHE A 4 6.85 11.03 -17.95
C PHE A 4 7.06 10.20 -16.67
N PHE A 5 7.44 10.87 -15.57
CA PHE A 5 7.62 10.21 -14.27
C PHE A 5 6.31 9.70 -13.68
N ILE A 6 5.19 10.44 -13.84
CA ILE A 6 3.85 9.97 -13.45
C ILE A 6 3.48 8.70 -14.21
N ALA A 7 3.71 8.66 -15.53
CA ALA A 7 3.42 7.49 -16.36
C ALA A 7 4.24 6.28 -15.91
N ILE A 8 5.56 6.45 -15.69
CA ILE A 8 6.43 5.38 -15.19
C ILE A 8 5.94 4.86 -13.83
N SER A 9 5.69 5.76 -12.88
CA SER A 9 5.19 5.41 -11.55
C SER A 9 3.91 4.57 -11.62
N SER A 10 2.96 5.02 -12.44
CA SER A 10 1.67 4.34 -12.64
C SER A 10 1.82 2.95 -13.26
N VAL A 11 2.68 2.81 -14.28
CA VAL A 11 2.94 1.53 -14.96
C VAL A 11 3.63 0.54 -14.02
N LEU A 12 4.64 0.99 -13.26
CA LEU A 12 5.34 0.15 -12.29
C LEU A 12 4.40 -0.35 -11.19
N ALA A 13 3.54 0.53 -10.66
CA ALA A 13 2.53 0.15 -9.69
C ALA A 13 1.57 -0.90 -10.27
N LEU A 14 1.06 -0.72 -11.50
CA LEU A 14 0.20 -1.73 -12.14
C LEU A 14 0.89 -3.09 -12.31
N ILE A 15 2.16 -3.08 -12.74
CA ILE A 15 2.95 -4.30 -12.90
C ILE A 15 3.15 -4.97 -11.54
N SER A 16 3.36 -4.21 -10.45
CA SER A 16 3.57 -4.79 -9.11
C SER A 16 2.36 -5.62 -8.67
N TYR A 17 1.13 -5.10 -8.83
CA TYR A 17 -0.10 -5.84 -8.51
C TYR A 17 -0.22 -7.16 -9.31
N ILE A 18 0.11 -7.13 -10.60
CA ILE A 18 0.07 -8.31 -11.47
C ILE A 18 1.12 -9.35 -11.03
N VAL A 19 2.37 -8.92 -10.81
CA VAL A 19 3.46 -9.77 -10.34
C VAL A 19 3.10 -10.45 -9.02
N TYR A 20 2.53 -9.70 -8.09
CA TYR A 20 2.14 -10.23 -6.78
C TYR A 20 0.99 -11.22 -6.89
N ALA A 21 -0.04 -10.92 -7.69
CA ALA A 21 -1.14 -11.85 -7.92
C ALA A 21 -0.66 -13.18 -8.51
N ILE A 22 0.26 -13.14 -9.49
CA ILE A 22 0.87 -14.33 -10.08
C ILE A 22 1.66 -15.11 -9.02
N ALA A 23 2.48 -14.44 -8.22
CA ALA A 23 3.26 -15.06 -7.15
C ALA A 23 2.36 -15.75 -6.11
N ILE A 24 1.22 -15.14 -5.75
CA ILE A 24 0.23 -15.74 -4.84
C ILE A 24 -0.34 -17.03 -5.45
N LEU A 25 -0.75 -16.99 -6.72
CA LEU A 25 -1.32 -18.16 -7.41
C LEU A 25 -0.32 -19.30 -7.57
N LYS A 26 0.97 -18.98 -7.70
CA LYS A 26 2.07 -19.97 -7.71
C LYS A 26 2.44 -20.48 -6.31
N GLY A 27 1.89 -19.90 -5.24
CA GLY A 27 2.21 -20.23 -3.85
C GLY A 27 3.56 -19.67 -3.36
N GLU A 28 4.20 -18.80 -4.14
CA GLU A 28 5.46 -18.12 -3.81
C GLU A 28 5.22 -16.98 -2.79
N ALA A 29 4.02 -16.39 -2.77
CA ALA A 29 3.63 -15.34 -1.84
C ALA A 29 2.41 -15.73 -1.01
N LYS A 30 2.44 -15.43 0.29
CA LYS A 30 1.36 -15.67 1.25
C LYS A 30 0.98 -14.35 1.93
N PRO A 31 0.14 -13.51 1.30
CA PRO A 31 -0.24 -12.20 1.81
C PRO A 31 -0.86 -12.26 3.21
N HIS A 32 -0.60 -11.25 4.04
CA HIS A 32 -1.20 -11.18 5.37
C HIS A 32 -2.66 -10.68 5.29
N ARG A 33 -3.62 -11.47 5.77
CA ARG A 33 -5.07 -11.21 5.56
C ARG A 33 -5.53 -9.86 6.10
N THR A 34 -5.17 -9.52 7.35
CA THR A 34 -5.58 -8.25 7.99
C THR A 34 -5.01 -7.04 7.28
N THR A 35 -3.72 -7.08 6.93
CA THR A 35 -3.07 -6.00 6.18
C THR A 35 -3.74 -5.79 4.83
N ARG A 36 -4.02 -6.86 4.09
CA ARG A 36 -4.72 -6.74 2.79
C ARG A 36 -6.14 -6.22 2.93
N PHE A 37 -6.85 -6.58 4.01
CA PHE A 37 -8.16 -6.00 4.30
C PHE A 37 -8.09 -4.49 4.52
N VAL A 38 -7.15 -4.04 5.38
CA VAL A 38 -6.93 -2.60 5.63
C VAL A 38 -6.61 -1.85 4.33
N ILE A 39 -5.71 -2.39 3.51
CA ILE A 39 -5.33 -1.78 2.22
C ILE A 39 -6.55 -1.65 1.28
N VAL A 40 -7.44 -2.65 1.23
CA VAL A 40 -8.68 -2.54 0.45
C VAL A 40 -9.57 -1.41 0.95
N VAL A 41 -9.70 -1.25 2.27
CA VAL A 41 -10.49 -0.15 2.87
C VAL A 41 -9.88 1.20 2.49
N ILE A 42 -8.57 1.37 2.63
CA ILE A 42 -7.86 2.61 2.27
C ILE A 42 -7.99 2.92 0.77
N ALA A 43 -7.74 1.93 -0.10
CA ALA A 43 -7.85 2.09 -1.54
C ALA A 43 -9.27 2.46 -1.98
N SER A 44 -10.29 1.79 -1.41
CA SER A 44 -11.70 2.06 -1.70
C SER A 44 -12.11 3.47 -1.28
N LEU A 45 -11.57 3.98 -0.16
CA LEU A 45 -11.79 5.34 0.29
C LEU A 45 -11.12 6.36 -0.64
N ALA A 46 -9.88 6.10 -1.07
CA ALA A 46 -9.17 6.95 -2.02
C ALA A 46 -9.91 7.02 -3.37
N PHE A 47 -10.39 5.88 -3.89
CA PHE A 47 -11.22 5.83 -5.09
C PHE A 47 -12.51 6.64 -4.91
N SER A 48 -13.22 6.45 -3.80
CA SER A 48 -14.47 7.18 -3.51
C SER A 48 -14.26 8.70 -3.44
N ALA A 49 -13.15 9.15 -2.86
CA ALA A 49 -12.79 10.57 -2.80
C ALA A 49 -12.53 11.14 -4.20
N LEU A 50 -11.88 10.39 -5.09
CA LEU A 50 -11.62 10.80 -6.46
C LEU A 50 -12.87 10.84 -7.34
N VAL A 51 -13.79 9.90 -7.15
CA VAL A 51 -15.08 9.92 -7.82
C VAL A 51 -15.87 11.18 -7.42
N ALA A 52 -15.82 11.56 -6.14
CA ALA A 52 -16.47 12.77 -5.65
C ALA A 52 -15.85 14.07 -6.20
N SER A 53 -14.56 14.07 -6.56
CA SER A 53 -13.86 15.24 -7.12
C SER A 53 -13.97 15.38 -8.64
N ALA A 54 -14.72 14.50 -9.32
CA ALA A 54 -14.99 14.51 -10.77
C ALA A 54 -13.73 14.48 -11.67
N SER A 55 -12.59 13.98 -11.19
CA SER A 55 -11.36 13.88 -11.97
C SER A 55 -11.33 12.65 -12.89
N THR A 56 -11.68 12.81 -14.17
CA THR A 56 -11.91 11.68 -15.10
C THR A 56 -10.71 10.78 -15.35
N VAL A 57 -9.50 11.32 -15.48
CA VAL A 57 -8.30 10.52 -15.79
C VAL A 57 -7.77 9.78 -14.58
N ALA A 58 -7.72 10.44 -13.42
CA ALA A 58 -7.15 9.86 -12.22
C ALA A 58 -8.06 8.78 -11.60
N ILE A 59 -9.38 8.84 -11.85
CA ILE A 59 -10.36 7.80 -11.45
C ILE A 59 -10.01 6.44 -12.07
N TRP A 60 -9.59 6.37 -13.34
CA TRP A 60 -9.26 5.10 -13.98
C TRP A 60 -8.04 4.43 -13.34
N LEU A 61 -6.99 5.22 -13.09
CA LEU A 61 -5.78 4.71 -12.44
C LEU A 61 -6.08 4.22 -11.02
N ILE A 62 -6.66 5.07 -10.17
CA ILE A 62 -6.94 4.68 -8.78
C ILE A 62 -8.00 3.56 -8.70
N GLY A 63 -8.92 3.51 -9.65
CA GLY A 63 -9.89 2.41 -9.78
C GLY A 63 -9.22 1.08 -10.11
N SER A 64 -8.26 1.06 -11.04
CA SER A 64 -7.49 -0.14 -11.36
C SER A 64 -6.63 -0.62 -10.19
N MET A 65 -6.01 0.30 -9.44
CA MET A 65 -5.29 -0.01 -8.20
C MET A 65 -6.21 -0.60 -7.13
N THR A 66 -7.39 -0.01 -6.95
CA THR A 66 -8.40 -0.48 -5.99
C THR A 66 -8.92 -1.86 -6.36
N LEU A 67 -9.16 -2.12 -7.66
CA LEU A 67 -9.52 -3.44 -8.13
C LEU A 67 -8.38 -4.45 -7.87
N GLY A 68 -7.13 -4.06 -8.13
CA GLY A 68 -5.96 -4.88 -7.84
C GLY A 68 -5.84 -5.24 -6.35
N SER A 69 -6.09 -4.28 -5.45
CA SER A 69 -6.05 -4.53 -4.00
C SER A 69 -7.17 -5.45 -3.55
N ILE A 70 -8.38 -5.31 -4.10
CA ILE A 70 -9.51 -6.23 -3.86
C ILE A 70 -9.14 -7.65 -4.30
N ILE A 71 -8.58 -7.81 -5.50
CA ILE A 71 -8.15 -9.12 -6.02
C ILE A 71 -7.11 -9.75 -5.08
N ILE A 72 -6.07 -9.00 -4.67
CA ILE A 72 -5.05 -9.50 -3.74
C ILE A 72 -5.68 -9.90 -2.40
N PHE A 73 -6.62 -9.12 -1.87
CA PHE A 73 -7.30 -9.46 -0.62
C PHE A 73 -8.11 -10.75 -0.77
N LEU A 74 -8.90 -10.91 -1.84
CA LEU A 74 -9.65 -12.13 -2.11
C LEU A 74 -8.72 -13.34 -2.24
N LEU A 75 -7.58 -13.20 -2.93
CA LEU A 75 -6.56 -14.23 -2.99
C LEU A 75 -5.98 -14.53 -1.60
N SER A 76 -5.79 -13.53 -0.74
CA SER A 76 -5.28 -13.71 0.62
C SER A 76 -6.19 -14.54 1.52
N LEU A 77 -7.50 -14.57 1.26
CA LEU A 77 -8.42 -15.42 2.02
C LEU A 77 -8.10 -16.90 1.82
N LYS A 78 -7.75 -17.29 0.59
CA LYS A 78 -7.44 -18.68 0.25
C LYS A 78 -5.96 -19.04 0.40
N TYR A 79 -5.06 -18.16 -0.05
CA TYR A 79 -3.62 -18.42 -0.16
C TYR A 79 -2.79 -17.68 0.89
N GLY A 80 -3.39 -16.73 1.61
CA GLY A 80 -2.71 -15.91 2.60
C GLY A 80 -2.55 -16.56 3.96
N MET A 81 -1.92 -15.83 4.88
CA MET A 81 -1.62 -16.26 6.24
C MET A 81 -1.92 -15.19 7.28
N GLY A 82 -2.00 -15.59 8.55
CA GLY A 82 -2.39 -14.70 9.65
C GLY A 82 -3.86 -14.27 9.57
N GLY A 83 -4.24 -13.22 10.31
CA GLY A 83 -5.56 -12.61 10.21
C GLY A 83 -6.27 -12.38 11.54
N PHE A 84 -5.98 -13.21 12.53
CA PHE A 84 -6.78 -13.36 13.75
C PHE A 84 -5.96 -13.26 15.03
N SER A 85 -4.69 -12.86 14.94
CA SER A 85 -3.88 -12.64 16.14
C SER A 85 -4.37 -11.41 16.93
N LYS A 86 -4.10 -11.33 18.23
CA LYS A 86 -4.43 -10.15 19.03
C LYS A 86 -3.80 -8.87 18.46
N ILE A 87 -2.59 -8.99 17.91
CA ILE A 87 -1.88 -7.89 17.25
C ILE A 87 -2.63 -7.49 15.98
N ASP A 88 -3.11 -8.45 15.19
CA ASP A 88 -3.85 -8.20 13.96
C ASP A 88 -5.12 -7.39 14.25
N ILE A 89 -5.89 -7.80 15.26
CA ILE A 89 -7.12 -7.14 15.66
C ILE A 89 -6.83 -5.72 16.17
N LEU A 90 -5.80 -5.55 16.99
CA LEU A 90 -5.39 -4.23 17.49
C LEU A 90 -4.99 -3.30 16.33
N CYS A 91 -4.12 -3.78 15.42
CA CYS A 91 -3.69 -3.05 14.23
C CYS A 91 -4.86 -2.65 13.33
N LEU A 92 -5.84 -3.54 13.16
CA LEU A 92 -7.06 -3.25 12.42
C LEU A 92 -7.85 -2.10 13.07
N PHE A 93 -8.11 -2.16 14.38
CA PHE A 93 -8.85 -1.11 15.07
C PHE A 93 -8.11 0.22 15.07
N VAL A 94 -6.79 0.22 15.27
CA VAL A 94 -5.96 1.44 15.21
C VAL A 94 -5.99 2.03 13.80
N SER A 95 -5.87 1.20 12.76
CA SER A 95 -5.93 1.66 11.38
C SER A 95 -7.29 2.25 11.02
N LEU A 96 -8.38 1.55 11.35
CA LEU A 96 -9.74 2.06 11.13
C LEU A 96 -10.00 3.34 11.93
N GLY A 97 -9.52 3.43 13.17
CA GLY A 97 -9.60 4.65 13.99
C GLY A 97 -8.85 5.83 13.37
N GLY A 98 -7.64 5.59 12.84
CA GLY A 98 -6.86 6.61 12.12
C GLY A 98 -7.54 7.08 10.82
N ILE A 99 -8.18 6.16 10.08
CA ILE A 99 -8.99 6.49 8.91
C ILE A 99 -10.19 7.38 9.28
N VAL A 100 -10.87 7.08 10.39
CA VAL A 100 -11.97 7.92 10.89
C VAL A 100 -11.44 9.29 11.33
N ALA A 101 -10.32 9.36 12.05
CA ALA A 101 -9.70 10.62 12.46
C ALA A 101 -9.31 11.48 11.25
N TRP A 102 -8.79 10.86 10.18
CA TRP A 102 -8.51 11.53 8.92
C TRP A 102 -9.79 12.11 8.28
N LYS A 103 -10.93 11.42 8.31
CA LYS A 103 -12.17 11.94 7.75
C LYS A 103 -12.79 13.09 8.54
N LEU A 104 -12.58 13.11 9.86
CA LEU A 104 -13.18 14.12 10.74
C LEU A 104 -12.37 15.41 10.83
N THR A 105 -11.10 15.40 10.42
CA THR A 105 -10.25 16.59 10.49
C THR A 105 -10.46 17.51 9.29
N ALA A 106 -10.58 18.81 9.57
CA ALA A 106 -10.53 19.84 8.52
C ALA A 106 -9.09 20.28 8.20
N ASN A 107 -8.10 19.86 9.00
CA ASN A 107 -6.71 20.25 8.83
C ASN A 107 -5.98 19.27 7.88
N PRO A 108 -5.53 19.73 6.69
CA PRO A 108 -4.87 18.85 5.71
C PRO A 108 -3.61 18.16 6.24
N LEU A 109 -2.81 18.84 7.07
CA LEU A 109 -1.58 18.29 7.63
C LEU A 109 -1.88 17.13 8.58
N PHE A 110 -2.84 17.33 9.50
CA PHE A 110 -3.26 16.27 10.41
C PHE A 110 -3.85 15.09 9.65
N GLY A 111 -4.59 15.36 8.56
CA GLY A 111 -5.13 14.32 7.71
C GLY A 111 -4.07 13.40 7.10
N ILE A 112 -2.98 13.98 6.60
CA ILE A 112 -1.86 13.21 6.03
C ILE A 112 -1.12 12.40 7.10
N ILE A 113 -0.89 12.98 8.28
CA ILE A 113 -0.23 12.26 9.37
C ILE A 113 -1.11 11.09 9.86
N ALA A 114 -2.41 11.33 10.02
CA ALA A 114 -3.36 10.32 10.43
C ALA A 114 -3.48 9.18 9.39
N SER A 115 -3.47 9.50 8.09
CA SER A 115 -3.54 8.49 7.04
C SER A 115 -2.28 7.63 6.98
N ILE A 116 -1.09 8.22 7.09
CA ILE A 116 0.19 7.48 7.15
C ILE A 116 0.23 6.60 8.40
N ALA A 117 -0.18 7.12 9.57
CA ALA A 117 -0.22 6.34 10.80
C ALA A 117 -1.21 5.17 10.72
N ALA A 118 -2.38 5.39 10.09
CA ALA A 118 -3.37 4.35 9.86
C ALA A 118 -2.85 3.25 8.92
N ASP A 119 -2.20 3.64 7.82
CA ASP A 119 -1.62 2.68 6.87
C ASP A 119 -0.49 1.87 7.53
N LEU A 120 0.44 2.55 8.21
CA LEU A 120 1.54 1.89 8.93
C LEU A 120 1.01 0.90 9.96
N ALA A 121 -0.01 1.28 10.74
CA ALA A 121 -0.65 0.38 11.69
C ALA A 121 -1.22 -0.88 11.00
N GLY A 122 -1.82 -0.72 9.82
CA GLY A 122 -2.30 -1.83 8.99
C GLY A 122 -1.19 -2.72 8.42
N GLN A 123 0.00 -2.16 8.20
CA GLN A 123 1.17 -2.84 7.64
C GLN A 123 1.99 -3.60 8.69
N ILE A 124 1.88 -3.25 9.98
CA ILE A 124 2.62 -3.92 11.08
C ILE A 124 2.47 -5.46 11.08
N PRO A 125 1.27 -6.06 10.93
CA PRO A 125 1.15 -7.52 10.88
C PRO A 125 1.94 -8.14 9.74
N MET A 126 1.96 -7.49 8.57
CA MET A 126 2.79 -7.89 7.44
C MET A 126 4.28 -7.75 7.78
N LEU A 127 4.73 -6.66 8.38
CA LEU A 127 6.14 -6.48 8.77
C LEU A 127 6.60 -7.57 9.76
N ILE A 128 5.81 -7.85 10.79
CA ILE A 128 6.09 -8.91 11.77
C ILE A 128 6.16 -10.27 11.07
N LYS A 129 5.22 -10.52 10.16
CA LYS A 129 5.17 -11.76 9.38
C LYS A 129 6.39 -11.89 8.47
N THR A 130 6.74 -10.87 7.68
CA THR A 130 7.89 -10.88 6.78
C THR A 130 9.20 -11.04 7.55
N TYR A 131 9.31 -10.43 8.73
CA TYR A 131 10.44 -10.68 9.62
C TYR A 131 10.50 -12.17 10.01
N LYS A 132 9.40 -12.76 10.49
CA LYS A 132 9.40 -14.16 10.93
C LYS A 132 9.56 -15.17 9.78
N TYR A 133 8.95 -14.90 8.64
CA TYR A 133 8.87 -15.76 7.46
C TYR A 133 9.20 -14.95 6.19
N PRO A 134 10.48 -14.60 5.95
CA PRO A 134 10.89 -13.83 4.78
C PRO A 134 10.44 -14.45 3.45
N GLU A 135 10.40 -15.78 3.38
CA GLU A 135 9.96 -16.57 2.23
C GLU A 135 8.45 -16.49 1.96
N SER A 136 7.68 -15.86 2.85
CA SER A 136 6.23 -15.68 2.67
C SER A 136 5.86 -14.51 1.75
N GLU A 137 6.84 -13.75 1.29
CA GLU A 137 6.68 -12.56 0.46
C GLU A 137 7.70 -12.55 -0.69
N VAL A 138 7.35 -11.92 -1.81
CA VAL A 138 8.24 -11.80 -2.97
C VAL A 138 8.84 -10.41 -3.04
N TRP A 139 10.17 -10.31 -3.02
CA TRP A 139 10.88 -9.02 -3.02
C TRP A 139 10.60 -8.20 -4.28
N THR A 140 10.31 -8.85 -5.41
CA THR A 140 10.05 -8.19 -6.70
C THR A 140 8.84 -7.27 -6.65
N PHE A 141 7.79 -7.64 -5.90
CA PHE A 141 6.61 -6.80 -5.70
C PHE A 141 6.99 -5.49 -5.02
N TYR A 142 7.66 -5.57 -3.87
CA TYR A 142 8.05 -4.40 -3.09
C TYR A 142 9.13 -3.56 -3.79
N ALA A 143 10.04 -4.19 -4.54
CA ALA A 143 11.03 -3.46 -5.33
C ALA A 143 10.39 -2.64 -6.46
N LEU A 144 9.37 -3.19 -7.13
CA LEU A 144 8.60 -2.43 -8.12
C LEU A 144 7.87 -1.25 -7.49
N ASP A 145 7.32 -1.43 -6.28
CA ASP A 145 6.62 -0.37 -5.55
C ASP A 145 7.59 0.74 -5.09
N VAL A 146 8.79 0.39 -4.62
CA VAL A 146 9.88 1.35 -4.35
C VAL A 146 10.23 2.15 -5.60
N LEU A 147 10.40 1.50 -6.76
CA LEU A 147 10.72 2.20 -8.01
C LEU A 147 9.56 3.09 -8.46
N ALA A 148 8.31 2.64 -8.28
CA ALA A 148 7.12 3.44 -8.55
C ALA A 148 7.05 4.69 -7.65
N ALA A 149 7.35 4.54 -6.36
CA ALA A 149 7.36 5.63 -5.40
C ALA A 149 8.50 6.62 -5.66
N ILE A 150 9.70 6.16 -6.03
CA ILE A 150 10.81 7.04 -6.47
C ILE A 150 10.42 7.81 -7.73
N ALA A 151 9.81 7.16 -8.72
CA ALA A 151 9.30 7.86 -9.91
C ALA A 151 8.22 8.90 -9.54
N SER A 152 7.35 8.58 -8.57
CA SER A 152 6.37 9.53 -8.04
C SER A 152 7.05 10.76 -7.41
N LEU A 153 8.09 10.56 -6.59
CA LEU A 153 8.88 11.63 -5.99
C LEU A 153 9.54 12.53 -7.05
N LEU A 154 10.08 11.95 -8.12
CA LEU A 154 10.68 12.70 -9.23
C LEU A 154 9.67 13.50 -10.07
N ALA A 155 8.38 13.15 -10.00
CA ALA A 155 7.32 13.90 -10.67
C ALA A 155 6.91 15.18 -9.90
N ILE A 156 7.16 15.24 -8.59
CA ILE A 156 6.71 16.32 -7.72
C ILE A 156 7.36 17.65 -8.16
N GLN A 157 6.51 18.65 -8.43
CA GLN A 157 6.95 19.99 -8.82
C GLN A 157 7.18 20.91 -7.61
N GLN A 158 6.37 20.74 -6.56
CA GLN A 158 6.44 21.55 -5.35
C GLN A 158 6.86 20.69 -4.18
N TRP A 159 8.03 20.98 -3.63
CA TRP A 159 8.61 20.24 -2.52
C TRP A 159 7.98 20.69 -1.19
N SER A 160 6.69 20.37 -1.04
CA SER A 160 5.94 20.57 0.19
C SER A 160 5.86 19.26 0.97
N PHE A 161 5.63 19.36 2.28
CA PHE A 161 5.42 18.18 3.12
C PHE A 161 4.25 17.32 2.60
N GLN A 162 3.21 17.97 2.09
CA GLN A 162 1.98 17.34 1.63
C GLN A 162 2.22 16.43 0.42
N GLU A 163 3.05 16.87 -0.51
CA GLU A 163 3.39 16.11 -1.72
C GLU A 163 4.42 15.01 -1.42
N LEU A 164 5.38 15.27 -0.52
CA LEU A 164 6.50 14.37 -0.24
C LEU A 164 6.18 13.26 0.77
N ALA A 165 5.32 13.51 1.75
CA ALA A 165 5.17 12.65 2.93
C ALA A 165 4.78 11.21 2.58
N TYR A 166 3.75 11.03 1.75
CA TYR A 166 3.25 9.69 1.42
C TYR A 166 4.20 8.89 0.52
N PRO A 167 4.73 9.45 -0.59
CA PRO A 167 5.70 8.72 -1.42
C PRO A 167 7.00 8.38 -0.68
N LEU A 168 7.49 9.26 0.20
CA LEU A 168 8.64 8.95 1.06
C LEU A 168 8.31 7.80 2.02
N TYR A 169 7.17 7.87 2.70
CA TYR A 169 6.71 6.81 3.61
C TYR A 169 6.66 5.44 2.92
N ILE A 170 6.00 5.33 1.76
CA ILE A 170 5.90 4.09 1.00
C ILE A 170 7.28 3.60 0.58
N THR A 171 8.13 4.49 0.06
CA THR A 171 9.52 4.16 -0.32
C THR A 171 10.28 3.51 0.84
N PHE A 172 10.23 4.09 2.04
CA PHE A 172 10.91 3.55 3.21
C PHE A 172 10.31 2.23 3.69
N LEU A 173 8.98 2.13 3.71
CA LEU A 173 8.29 0.92 4.14
C LEU A 173 8.65 -0.26 3.23
N ASP A 174 8.46 -0.12 1.92
CA ASP A 174 8.66 -1.20 0.97
C ASP A 174 10.13 -1.55 0.83
N PHE A 175 11.03 -0.55 0.89
CA PHE A 175 12.45 -0.82 0.94
C PHE A 175 12.83 -1.64 2.19
N THR A 176 12.24 -1.33 3.34
CA THR A 176 12.42 -2.14 4.56
C THR A 176 11.93 -3.56 4.35
N VAL A 177 10.78 -3.75 3.70
CA VAL A 177 10.25 -5.09 3.37
C VAL A 177 11.20 -5.85 2.44
N VAL A 178 11.74 -5.21 1.40
CA VAL A 178 12.76 -5.81 0.51
C VAL A 178 13.96 -6.28 1.32
N LEU A 179 14.50 -5.45 2.23
CA LEU A 179 15.63 -5.83 3.09
C LEU A 179 15.28 -7.00 4.01
N LEU A 180 14.07 -7.03 4.58
CA LEU A 180 13.62 -8.13 5.42
C LEU A 180 13.50 -9.45 4.65
N ILE A 181 13.07 -9.40 3.38
CA ILE A 181 12.97 -10.57 2.51
C ILE A 181 14.36 -11.07 2.11
N LEU A 182 15.27 -10.17 1.73
CA LEU A 182 16.59 -10.51 1.18
C LEU A 182 17.67 -10.78 2.24
N ARG A 183 17.40 -10.54 3.53
CA ARG A 183 18.41 -10.79 4.56
C ARG A 183 18.82 -12.26 4.56
N LYS A 184 20.12 -12.50 4.69
CA LYS A 184 20.62 -13.84 5.02
C LYS A 184 20.20 -14.18 6.45
N ARG A 185 19.65 -15.37 6.65
CA ARG A 185 19.52 -15.97 7.99
C ARG A 185 20.85 -16.51 8.44
#